data_AF-A0A7S1YY68-F1
#
_entry.id   AF-A0A7S1YY68-F1
#
_cell.length_a   1.000
_cell.length_b   1.000
_cell.length_c   1.000
_cell.angle_alpha   90.00
_cell.angle_beta   90.00
_cell.angle_gamma   90.00
#
_symmetry.space_group_name_H-M   'P 1'
#
loop_
_entity.id
_entity.type
_entity.pdbx_description
1 polymer ?
#
loop_
_entity_poly.entity_id
_entity_poly.type
_entity_poly.pdbx_seq_one_letter_code
_entity_poly.pdbx_strand_id
1 'polypeptide(L)'
;DGTLLNNYAHIFDLLMRMRQSVDHPYLVVYSKKDSKVSGVAAVANGTTDCDICHEPPTDRVTSSCCQAAFCRSCVLEYMTTLSAATTPCPSCRAPFSIDLNQAQNDVVD
;
A
#
# COMPACT_ATOMS: atom_id res chain seq x y z
N ASP A 1 11.25 -19.27 -41.79
CA ASP A 1 10.47 -18.06 -41.46
C ASP A 1 9.76 -18.03 -40.10
N GLY A 2 9.88 -19.05 -39.23
CA GLY A 2 9.22 -19.02 -37.91
C GLY A 2 9.99 -18.31 -36.78
N THR A 3 11.32 -18.22 -36.87
CA THR A 3 12.19 -17.67 -35.82
C THR A 3 12.05 -16.16 -35.65
N LEU A 4 11.92 -15.41 -36.76
CA LEU A 4 11.77 -13.96 -36.72
C LEU A 4 10.48 -13.54 -36.02
N LEU A 5 9.35 -14.16 -36.38
CA LEU A 5 8.05 -13.90 -35.75
C LEU A 5 8.07 -14.26 -34.25
N ASN A 6 8.73 -15.36 -33.89
CA ASN A 6 8.84 -15.81 -32.50
C ASN A 6 9.63 -14.80 -31.65
N ASN A 7 10.70 -14.23 -32.21
CA ASN A 7 11.47 -13.17 -31.56
C ASN A 7 10.63 -11.90 -31.36
N TYR A 8 9.84 -11.50 -32.36
CA TYR A 8 8.94 -10.34 -32.21
C TYR A 8 7.81 -10.59 -31.21
N ALA A 9 7.25 -11.80 -31.17
CA ALA A 9 6.23 -12.17 -30.19
C ALA A 9 6.79 -12.11 -28.76
N HIS A 10 8.01 -12.61 -28.55
CA HIS A 10 8.66 -12.59 -27.24
C HIS A 10 9.02 -11.16 -26.80
N ILE A 11 9.55 -10.34 -27.71
CA ILE A 11 9.86 -8.92 -27.42
C ILE A 11 8.57 -8.17 -27.09
N PHE A 12 7.50 -8.39 -27.86
CA PHE A 12 6.21 -7.73 -27.64
C PHE A 12 5.60 -8.13 -26.29
N ASP A 13 5.68 -9.40 -25.90
CA ASP A 13 5.23 -9.87 -24.58
C ASP A 13 5.99 -9.19 -23.43
N LEU A 14 7.32 -9.09 -23.54
CA LEU A 14 8.16 -8.37 -22.57
C LEU A 14 7.76 -6.89 -22.45
N LEU A 15 7.54 -6.21 -23.58
CA LEU A 15 7.13 -4.80 -23.61
C LEU A 15 5.72 -4.60 -23.03
N MET A 16 4.80 -5.53 -23.28
CA MET A 16 3.44 -5.48 -22.76
C MET A 16 3.41 -5.66 -21.24
N ARG A 17 4.23 -6.58 -20.71
CA ARG A 17 4.42 -6.77 -19.26
C ARG A 17 5.09 -5.57 -18.60
N MET A 18 6.10 -4.96 -19.23
CA MET A 18 6.77 -3.77 -18.68
C MET A 18 5.82 -2.57 -18.58
N ARG A 19 4.91 -2.39 -19.57
CA ARG A 19 3.85 -1.37 -19.49
C ARG A 19 2.90 -1.64 -18.32
N GLN A 20 2.48 -2.88 -18.11
CA GLN A 20 1.63 -3.25 -16.97
C GLN A 20 2.31 -2.98 -15.61
N SER A 21 3.61 -3.23 -15.50
CA SER A 21 4.39 -2.92 -14.29
C SER A 21 4.47 -1.44 -13.94
N VAL A 22 4.40 -0.54 -14.94
CA VAL A 22 4.52 0.91 -14.71
C VAL A 22 3.18 1.61 -14.56
N ASP A 23 2.14 1.15 -15.26
CA ASP A 23 0.79 1.71 -15.14
C ASP A 23 0.14 1.29 -13.81
N HIS A 24 0.42 0.05 -13.37
CA HIS A 24 -0.08 -0.52 -12.13
C HIS A 24 1.02 -1.33 -11.42
N PRO A 25 1.99 -0.65 -10.74
CA PRO A 25 3.06 -1.34 -10.01
C PRO A 25 2.54 -2.34 -8.96
N TYR A 26 1.31 -2.16 -8.50
CA TYR A 26 0.64 -3.06 -7.56
C TYR A 26 0.21 -4.41 -8.16
N LEU A 27 -0.05 -4.50 -9.47
CA LEU A 27 -0.57 -5.73 -10.11
C LEU A 27 0.56 -6.72 -10.47
N VAL A 28 1.79 -6.24 -10.58
CA VAL A 28 2.98 -7.07 -10.83
C VAL A 28 3.61 -7.57 -9.53
N VAL A 29 3.59 -6.77 -8.45
CA VAL A 29 4.03 -7.22 -7.11
C VAL A 29 3.02 -8.21 -6.50
N TYR A 30 1.73 -8.06 -6.81
CA TYR A 30 0.66 -8.89 -6.23
C TYR A 30 -0.14 -9.68 -7.27
N SER A 31 0.51 -10.19 -8.34
CA SER A 31 -0.07 -11.26 -9.16
C SER A 31 -0.21 -12.54 -8.32
N LYS A 32 -1.22 -12.56 -7.46
CA LYS A 32 -1.65 -13.64 -6.58
C LYS A 32 -2.17 -14.77 -7.46
N LYS A 33 -1.34 -15.79 -7.67
CA LYS A 33 -1.84 -17.15 -7.64
C LYS A 33 -2.22 -17.39 -6.18
N ASP A 34 -3.47 -17.79 -5.96
CA ASP A 34 -4.11 -18.03 -4.66
C ASP A 34 -4.74 -16.79 -3.99
N SER A 35 -5.99 -16.59 -4.40
CA SER A 35 -7.09 -16.06 -3.63
C SER A 35 -7.08 -16.54 -2.16
N LYS A 36 -6.39 -15.80 -1.30
CA LYS A 36 -6.97 -15.43 -0.01
C LYS A 36 -7.16 -13.92 -0.01
N VAL A 37 -8.33 -13.53 -0.48
CA VAL A 37 -9.13 -12.51 0.19
C VAL A 37 -9.39 -13.06 1.58
N SER A 38 -8.44 -12.87 2.50
CA SER A 38 -8.81 -12.60 3.87
C SER A 38 -9.35 -11.18 3.77
N GLY A 39 -10.67 -10.97 3.63
CA GLY A 39 -11.52 -11.18 4.78
C GLY A 39 -10.85 -10.43 5.91
N VAL A 40 -10.87 -9.09 5.82
CA VAL A 40 -10.32 -8.18 6.80
C VAL A 40 -11.06 -8.50 8.09
N ALA A 41 -10.52 -9.44 8.85
CA ALA A 41 -10.80 -9.51 10.26
C ALA A 41 -10.35 -8.14 10.76
N ALA A 42 -11.33 -7.30 11.12
CA ALA A 42 -11.07 -6.17 11.95
C ALA A 42 -10.36 -6.73 13.19
N VAL A 43 -9.03 -6.70 13.18
CA VAL A 43 -8.26 -6.78 14.41
C VAL A 43 -8.79 -5.60 15.21
N ALA A 44 -9.27 -5.86 16.41
CA ALA A 44 -9.52 -4.79 17.36
C ALA A 44 -8.19 -4.03 17.47
N ASN A 45 -8.08 -2.87 16.82
CA ASN A 45 -6.87 -2.08 16.50
C ASN A 45 -6.17 -2.27 15.14
N GLY A 46 -6.92 -2.38 14.03
CA GLY A 46 -6.39 -1.97 12.72
C GLY A 46 -5.52 -2.98 11.95
N THR A 47 -4.83 -2.51 10.89
CA THR A 47 -3.93 -3.36 10.08
C THR A 47 -2.62 -3.66 10.82
N THR A 48 -2.09 -4.87 10.65
CA THR A 48 -0.81 -5.26 11.31
C THR A 48 0.39 -4.56 10.70
N ASP A 49 0.33 -4.29 9.40
CA ASP A 49 1.42 -3.70 8.62
C ASP A 49 1.08 -2.26 8.20
N CYS A 50 2.09 -1.47 7.88
CA CYS A 50 1.91 -0.11 7.37
C CYS A 50 1.27 -0.11 5.99
N ASP A 51 0.14 0.57 5.79
CA ASP A 51 -0.55 0.60 4.48
C ASP A 51 0.18 1.42 3.39
N ILE A 52 1.28 2.11 3.73
CA ILE A 52 2.13 2.83 2.76
C ILE A 52 3.34 1.97 2.36
N CYS A 53 4.19 1.57 3.32
CA CYS A 53 5.41 0.80 3.03
C CYS A 53 5.24 -0.71 3.11
N HIS A 54 4.12 -1.22 3.62
CA HIS A 54 3.81 -2.65 3.76
C HIS A 54 4.79 -3.44 4.64
N GLU A 55 5.48 -2.74 5.55
CA GLU A 55 6.37 -3.31 6.57
C GLU A 55 5.76 -3.12 7.97
N PRO A 56 6.23 -3.86 8.99
CA PRO A 56 5.85 -3.60 10.38
C PRO A 56 6.13 -2.14 10.73
N PRO A 57 5.13 -1.38 11.22
CA PRO A 57 5.27 0.06 11.33
C PRO A 57 6.26 0.47 12.42
N THR A 58 7.31 1.18 12.02
CA THR A 58 8.22 1.88 12.94
C THR A 58 7.51 3.13 13.45
N ASP A 59 7.28 3.20 14.76
CA ASP A 59 6.44 4.22 15.41
C ASP A 59 5.01 4.23 14.83
N ARG A 60 4.24 3.21 15.22
CA ARG A 60 2.89 2.94 14.74
C ARG A 60 1.98 4.12 15.05
N VAL A 61 1.39 4.68 14.00
CA VAL A 61 0.30 5.65 14.09
C VAL A 61 -0.94 5.08 13.41
N THR A 62 -2.13 5.41 13.92
CA THR A 62 -3.40 4.95 13.35
C THR A 62 -4.19 6.10 12.76
N SER A 63 -4.88 5.84 11.65
CA SER A 63 -5.82 6.81 11.07
C SER A 63 -7.14 6.83 11.83
N SER A 64 -7.70 8.01 12.05
CA SER A 64 -9.00 8.15 12.70
C SER A 64 -10.17 7.68 11.83
N CYS A 65 -10.04 7.70 10.49
CA CYS A 65 -11.12 7.31 9.57
C CYS A 65 -11.41 5.81 9.55
N CYS A 66 -10.37 4.98 9.59
CA CYS A 66 -10.50 3.55 9.31
C CYS A 66 -9.59 2.68 10.18
N GLN A 67 -8.87 3.29 11.13
CA GLN A 67 -7.95 2.61 12.04
C GLN A 67 -6.82 1.86 11.32
N ALA A 68 -6.54 2.18 10.05
CA ALA A 68 -5.37 1.67 9.35
C ALA A 68 -4.09 2.15 10.03
N ALA A 69 -3.08 1.27 10.07
CA ALA A 69 -1.79 1.53 10.68
C ALA A 69 -0.78 2.03 9.65
N PHE A 70 0.09 2.93 10.10
CA PHE A 70 1.15 3.51 9.27
C PHE A 70 2.42 3.73 10.08
N CYS A 71 3.57 3.82 9.40
CA CYS A 71 4.80 4.37 9.97
C CYS A 71 4.66 5.89 10.07
N ARG A 72 5.15 6.49 11.17
CA ARG A 72 5.21 7.94 11.30
C ARG A 72 5.93 8.62 10.13
N SER A 73 7.08 8.07 9.70
CA SER A 73 7.86 8.59 8.57
C SER A 73 7.09 8.57 7.26
N CYS A 74 6.42 7.44 6.95
CA CYS A 74 5.64 7.29 5.73
C CYS A 74 4.48 8.29 5.67
N VAL A 75 3.83 8.55 6.80
CA VAL A 75 2.73 9.52 6.84
C VAL A 75 3.24 10.95 6.64
N LEU A 76 4.35 11.32 7.27
CA LEU A 76 4.95 12.64 7.08
C LEU A 76 5.35 12.87 5.61
N GLU A 77 5.98 11.89 4.98
CA GLU A 77 6.36 11.95 3.56
C GLU A 77 5.12 12.02 2.63
N TYR A 78 4.08 11.26 2.96
CA TYR A 78 2.82 11.30 2.22
C TYR A 78 2.16 12.68 2.31
N MET A 79 2.11 13.29 3.50
CA MET A 79 1.55 14.62 3.71
C MET A 79 2.39 15.73 3.05
N THR A 80 3.72 15.59 3.00
CA THR A 80 4.57 16.59 2.32
C THR A 80 4.49 16.51 0.80
N THR A 81 4.28 15.31 0.25
CA THR A 81 4.14 15.09 -1.20
C THR A 81 2.80 15.65 -1.73
N LEU A 82 1.75 15.57 -0.92
CA LEU A 82 0.42 16.10 -1.24
C LEU A 82 0.25 17.51 -0.69
N SER A 83 0.72 18.51 -1.44
CA SER A 83 0.50 19.94 -1.21
C SER A 83 -0.96 20.40 -1.42
N ALA A 84 -1.93 19.55 -1.06
CA ALA A 84 -3.36 19.82 -1.18
C ALA A 84 -3.95 20.24 0.17
N ALA A 85 -4.91 21.16 0.14
CA ALA A 85 -5.64 21.62 1.33
C ALA A 85 -6.44 20.50 2.05
N THR A 86 -6.57 19.33 1.44
CA THR A 86 -7.22 18.14 2.03
C THR A 86 -6.48 16.90 1.57
N THR A 87 -5.69 16.31 2.45
CA THR A 87 -5.01 15.03 2.19
C THR A 87 -6.02 13.89 2.35
N PRO A 88 -6.26 13.03 1.34
CA PRO A 88 -7.11 11.85 1.48
C PRO A 88 -6.34 10.71 2.15
N CYS A 89 -7.03 9.87 2.92
CA CYS A 89 -6.40 8.71 3.56
C CYS A 89 -5.96 7.67 2.50
N PRO A 90 -4.73 7.12 2.58
CA PRO A 90 -4.28 6.07 1.65
C PRO A 90 -5.18 4.83 1.62
N SER A 91 -5.78 4.47 2.76
CA SER A 91 -6.58 3.25 2.92
C SER A 91 -8.06 3.46 2.61
N CYS A 92 -8.65 4.55 3.12
CA CYS A 92 -10.12 4.76 3.11
C CYS A 92 -10.57 5.90 2.18
N ARG A 93 -9.63 6.74 1.68
CA ARG A 93 -9.86 8.00 0.93
C ARG A 93 -10.71 9.07 1.61
N ALA A 94 -11.23 8.83 2.81
CA ALA A 94 -11.86 9.87 3.63
C ALA A 94 -10.83 10.94 4.06
N PRO A 95 -11.27 12.10 4.60
CA PRO A 95 -10.37 13.14 5.09
C PRO A 95 -9.34 12.55 6.07
N PHE A 96 -8.06 12.71 5.74
CA PHE A 96 -7.00 12.05 6.49
C PHE A 96 -6.70 12.81 7.77
N SER A 97 -6.82 12.10 8.88
CA SER A 97 -6.47 12.59 10.20
C SER A 97 -5.79 11.45 10.96
N ILE A 98 -4.67 11.79 11.60
CA ILE A 98 -3.85 10.89 12.41
C ILE A 98 -3.65 11.55 13.77
N ASP A 99 -3.57 10.74 14.82
CA ASP A 99 -3.14 11.22 16.13
C ASP A 99 -1.65 10.88 16.32
N LEU A 100 -0.80 11.92 16.23
CA LEU A 100 0.65 11.78 16.37
C LEU A 100 1.11 11.62 17.84
N ASN A 101 0.18 11.67 18.80
CA ASN A 101 0.46 11.48 20.23
C ASN A 101 0.14 10.06 20.73
N GLN A 102 -0.38 9.17 19.89
CA GLN A 102 -0.71 7.79 20.27
C GLN A 102 0.50 6.86 20.45
N ALA A 103 1.73 7.39 20.45
CA ALA A 103 2.89 6.58 20.78
C ALA A 103 2.71 6.03 22.21
N GLN A 104 2.80 4.70 22.34
CA GLN A 104 2.93 3.93 23.58
C GLN A 104 1.63 3.61 24.33
N ASN A 105 0.88 2.61 23.85
CA ASN A 105 0.02 1.84 24.76
C ASN A 105 0.07 0.35 24.39
N ASP A 106 1.29 -0.21 24.39
CA ASP A 106 1.49 -1.66 24.44
C ASP A 106 1.52 -2.10 25.90
N VAL A 107 0.45 -2.79 26.29
CA VAL A 107 0.33 -3.76 27.40
C VAL A 107 0.42 -3.19 28.83
N VAL A 108 -0.76 -3.02 29.43
CA VAL A 108 -0.97 -3.20 30.88
C VAL A 108 -0.83 -4.70 31.16
N ASP A 109 0.09 -5.06 32.06
CA ASP A 109 0.18 -6.38 32.71
C ASP A 109 -1.09 -6.68 33.51
#